data_AF-A0A533YWU2-F1
#
_entry.id   AF-A0A533YWU2-F1
#
_cell.length_a   1.000
_cell.length_b   1.000
_cell.length_c   1.000
_cell.angle_alpha   90.00
_cell.angle_beta   90.00
_cell.angle_gamma   90.00
#
_symmetry.space_group_name_H-M   'P 1'
#
loop_
_entity.id
_entity.type
_entity.pdbx_description
1 polymer ?
#
loop_
_entity_poly.entity_id
_entity_poly.type
_entity_poly.pdbx_seq_one_letter_code
_entity_poly.pdbx_strand_id
1 'polypeptide(L)'
;MGSQAVSGSSTGKIGLADAPPVELALSRSKLYLLLSWGFLYPEEDEFYNYLQEGEFVEDGLSAVETLEKSLNSTKASAKVRDLVAPIRRFLEQIEEWETENFKTWEFSDLQDEHRRVFSNVISLDAPPYETLFGNEHVFQQSHTMGDIAGYYKAFGLELAEVVHERLDHLSVEMEFLHFLAYKESYALCHDGEEKLQIVVDAEKKFVRDHIGRWAPLFADMASKKAQRGFFMLLCELCKAFLKFECGYLGVTPQPYKETDYKPATFIAPEGAVFECGAQDLGNELSVLLDEVGGRSQMESGEPEGGGSGQAGHA
;
A
#
# COMPACT_ATOMS: atom_id res chain seq x y z
N MET A 1 49.86 15.17 49.68
CA MET A 1 48.85 14.31 50.33
C MET A 1 47.57 14.40 49.52
N GLY A 2 47.20 13.28 48.88
CA GLY A 2 45.85 12.89 48.44
C GLY A 2 44.99 13.86 47.62
N SER A 3 45.13 13.82 46.28
CA SER A 3 43.99 14.06 45.39
C SER A 3 43.34 12.70 45.13
N GLN A 4 42.14 12.48 45.66
CA GLN A 4 41.33 11.30 45.32
C GLN A 4 40.50 11.62 44.08
N ALA A 5 40.87 10.96 42.98
CA ALA A 5 40.04 10.81 41.80
C ALA A 5 38.81 9.95 42.17
N VAL A 6 37.61 10.50 41.96
CA VAL A 6 36.39 9.70 41.92
C VAL A 6 36.30 9.13 40.52
N SER A 7 36.59 7.84 40.39
CA SER A 7 36.44 7.07 39.16
C SER A 7 34.96 6.99 38.79
N GLY A 8 34.58 7.70 37.72
CA GLY A 8 33.31 7.52 37.04
C GLY A 8 33.23 6.11 36.45
N SER A 9 32.35 5.29 37.02
CA SER A 9 31.98 3.98 36.48
C SER A 9 31.29 4.17 35.14
N SER A 10 32.00 3.86 34.05
CA SER A 10 31.44 3.73 32.70
C SER A 10 30.66 2.42 32.61
N THR A 11 29.42 2.43 33.11
CA THR A 11 28.42 1.45 32.71
C THR A 11 27.47 2.16 31.76
N GLY A 12 27.72 1.99 30.46
CA GLY A 12 26.87 2.51 29.40
C GLY A 12 25.48 1.90 29.53
N LYS A 13 24.56 2.62 30.17
CA LYS A 13 23.14 2.28 30.14
C LYS A 13 22.67 2.60 28.73
N ILE A 14 22.44 1.57 27.94
CA ILE A 14 21.69 1.63 26.68
C ILE A 14 20.43 2.46 26.98
N GLY A 15 20.24 3.58 26.28
CA GLY A 15 19.06 4.42 26.46
C GLY A 15 17.80 3.62 26.13
N LEU A 16 16.63 4.03 26.62
CA LEU A 16 15.38 3.37 26.25
C LEU A 16 15.16 3.37 24.73
N ALA A 17 15.67 4.39 24.04
CA ALA A 17 15.66 4.53 22.58
C ALA A 17 16.55 3.50 21.86
N ASP A 18 17.65 3.08 22.47
CA ASP A 18 18.61 2.14 21.87
C ASP A 18 18.23 0.66 22.17
N ALA A 19 17.04 0.42 22.72
CA ALA A 19 16.60 -0.91 23.08
C ALA A 19 16.31 -1.75 21.82
N PRO A 20 16.69 -3.04 21.76
CA PRO A 20 16.55 -3.85 20.54
C PRO A 20 15.16 -3.85 19.89
N PRO A 21 14.02 -3.89 20.63
CA PRO A 21 12.70 -3.79 20.00
C PRO A 21 12.44 -2.43 19.32
N VAL A 22 12.97 -1.35 19.87
CA VAL A 22 12.81 0.02 19.35
C VAL A 22 13.59 0.16 18.03
N GLU A 23 14.85 -0.28 18.04
CA GLU A 23 15.71 -0.31 16.86
C GLU A 23 15.19 -1.24 15.76
N LEU A 24 14.59 -2.37 16.14
CA LEU A 24 13.93 -3.27 15.20
C LEU A 24 12.77 -2.56 14.47
N ALA A 25 11.88 -1.91 15.22
CA ALA A 25 10.75 -1.17 14.66
C ALA A 25 11.22 0.01 13.77
N LEU A 26 12.26 0.75 14.16
CA LEU A 26 12.85 1.80 13.32
C LEU A 26 13.47 1.24 12.03
N SER A 27 14.18 0.11 12.12
CA SER A 27 14.79 -0.51 10.94
C SER A 27 13.73 -0.95 9.94
N ARG A 28 12.62 -1.54 10.41
CA ARG A 28 11.44 -1.85 9.58
C ARG A 28 10.87 -0.59 8.94
N SER A 29 10.68 0.46 9.73
CA SER A 29 10.17 1.75 9.27
C SER A 29 11.02 2.33 8.14
N LYS A 30 12.36 2.28 8.25
CA LYS A 30 13.27 2.75 7.19
C LYS A 30 13.16 1.93 5.91
N LEU A 31 13.07 0.60 6.00
CA LEU A 31 12.90 -0.27 4.83
C LEU A 31 11.55 -0.03 4.11
N TYR A 32 10.47 0.20 4.86
CA TYR A 32 9.19 0.62 4.29
C TYR A 32 9.30 1.95 3.52
N LEU A 33 10.01 2.93 4.08
CA LEU A 33 10.19 4.24 3.45
C LEU A 33 10.98 4.14 2.15
N LEU A 34 12.08 3.38 2.14
CA LEU A 34 12.89 3.14 0.94
C LEU A 34 12.05 2.51 -0.18
N LEU A 35 11.23 1.51 0.14
CA LEU A 35 10.33 0.89 -0.83
C LEU A 35 9.23 1.86 -1.29
N SER A 36 8.69 2.67 -0.38
CA SER A 36 7.70 3.69 -0.73
C SER A 36 8.26 4.67 -1.77
N TRP A 37 9.46 5.20 -1.55
CA TRP A 37 10.13 6.11 -2.49
C TRP A 37 10.48 5.41 -3.80
N GLY A 38 10.97 4.17 -3.74
CA GLY A 38 11.35 3.42 -4.93
C GLY A 38 10.20 3.10 -5.89
N PHE A 39 8.97 2.93 -5.39
CA PHE A 39 7.81 2.66 -6.23
C PHE A 39 7.06 3.92 -6.69
N LEU A 40 7.27 5.05 -6.01
CA LEU A 40 6.65 6.32 -6.42
C LEU A 40 7.26 6.80 -7.74
N TYR A 41 6.43 7.37 -8.61
CA TYR A 41 6.94 8.01 -9.82
C TYR A 41 7.82 9.22 -9.42
N PRO A 42 9.06 9.31 -9.92
CA PRO A 42 9.95 10.40 -9.52
C PRO A 42 9.58 11.68 -10.28
N GLU A 43 8.69 12.48 -9.69
CA GLU A 43 8.28 13.80 -10.19
C GLU A 43 9.45 14.80 -10.18
N GLU A 44 10.28 14.71 -9.13
CA GLU A 44 11.45 15.55 -8.89
C GLU A 44 12.75 14.71 -8.86
N ASP A 45 13.90 15.37 -8.98
CA ASP A 45 15.21 14.72 -9.09
C ASP A 45 15.78 14.28 -7.73
N GLU A 46 15.09 14.54 -6.63
CA GLU A 46 15.52 14.24 -5.27
C GLU A 46 15.79 12.75 -5.06
N PHE A 47 14.87 11.89 -5.50
CA PHE A 47 15.06 10.45 -5.43
C PHE A 47 16.17 9.97 -6.37
N TYR A 48 16.32 10.60 -7.53
CA TYR A 48 17.42 10.30 -8.44
C TYR A 48 18.78 10.64 -7.83
N ASN A 49 18.90 11.82 -7.21
CA ASN A 49 20.11 12.25 -6.51
C ASN A 49 20.43 11.31 -5.34
N TYR A 50 19.41 10.91 -4.58
CA TYR A 50 19.53 9.94 -3.48
C TYR A 50 20.08 8.57 -3.93
N LEU A 51 19.68 8.10 -5.11
CA LEU A 51 20.25 6.89 -5.73
C LEU A 51 21.68 7.15 -6.27
N GLN A 52 21.91 8.28 -6.93
CA GLN A 52 23.20 8.60 -7.54
C GLN A 52 24.31 8.79 -6.49
N GLU A 53 23.96 9.32 -5.32
CA GLU A 53 24.88 9.50 -4.19
C GLU A 53 25.11 8.20 -3.39
N GLY A 54 24.36 7.13 -3.69
CA GLY A 54 24.45 5.83 -3.01
C GLY A 54 23.78 5.80 -1.63
N GLU A 55 23.12 6.89 -1.24
CA GLU A 55 22.48 7.02 0.07
C GLU A 55 21.33 6.03 0.25
N PHE A 56 20.59 5.69 -0.82
CA PHE A 56 19.54 4.68 -0.80
C PHE A 56 20.04 3.33 -0.27
N VAL A 57 21.18 2.86 -0.79
CA VAL A 57 21.78 1.59 -0.39
C VAL A 57 22.42 1.70 0.99
N GLU A 58 23.13 2.79 1.27
CA GLU A 58 23.76 3.00 2.58
C GLU A 58 22.72 2.92 3.70
N ASP A 59 21.60 3.63 3.53
CA ASP A 59 20.49 3.63 4.46
C ASP A 59 19.81 2.26 4.57
N GLY A 60 19.63 1.56 3.45
CA GLY A 60 19.08 0.22 3.44
C GLY A 60 19.97 -0.80 4.18
N LEU A 61 21.27 -0.81 3.90
CA LEU A 61 22.23 -1.73 4.52
C LEU A 61 22.41 -1.43 6.01
N SER A 62 22.41 -0.15 6.39
CA SER A 62 22.42 0.29 7.79
C SER A 62 21.19 -0.20 8.56
N ALA A 63 19.99 -0.04 7.97
CA ALA A 63 18.75 -0.57 8.52
C ALA A 63 18.79 -2.10 8.67
N VAL A 64 19.29 -2.83 7.66
CA VAL A 64 19.40 -4.29 7.72
C VAL A 64 20.41 -4.75 8.77
N GLU A 65 21.55 -4.08 8.92
CA GLU A 65 22.53 -4.42 9.95
C GLU A 65 21.93 -4.25 11.37
N THR A 66 21.21 -3.16 11.60
CA THR A 66 20.52 -2.90 12.87
C THR A 66 19.39 -3.89 13.11
N LEU A 67 18.63 -4.24 12.07
CA LEU A 67 17.58 -5.26 12.11
C LEU A 67 18.13 -6.63 12.53
N GLU A 68 19.23 -7.09 11.93
CA GLU A 68 19.88 -8.36 12.24
C GLU A 68 20.38 -8.42 13.70
N LYS A 69 21.04 -7.34 14.16
CA LYS A 69 21.49 -7.21 15.56
C LYS A 69 20.32 -7.28 16.53
N SER A 70 19.22 -6.60 16.22
CA SER A 70 18.04 -6.50 17.07
C SER A 70 17.26 -7.82 17.12
N LEU A 71 17.13 -8.53 16.00
CA LEU A 71 16.49 -9.85 15.94
C LEU A 71 17.25 -10.91 16.75
N ASN A 72 18.58 -10.86 16.73
CA ASN A 72 19.41 -11.75 17.55
C ASN A 72 19.23 -11.49 19.06
N SER A 73 18.98 -10.23 19.43
CA SER A 73 18.79 -9.83 20.82
C SER A 73 17.38 -10.12 21.35
N THR A 74 16.36 -10.10 20.48
CA THR A 74 14.94 -10.29 20.84
C THR A 74 14.48 -11.76 20.86
N LYS A 75 15.38 -12.73 20.68
CA LYS A 75 15.09 -14.18 20.57
C LYS A 75 14.12 -14.53 19.43
N ALA A 76 14.14 -13.77 18.33
CA ALA A 76 13.36 -14.10 17.15
C ALA A 76 13.69 -15.51 16.64
N SER A 77 12.69 -16.20 16.06
CA SER A 77 12.89 -17.56 15.55
C SER A 77 13.98 -17.59 14.47
N ALA A 78 14.72 -18.69 14.34
CA ALA A 78 15.72 -18.85 13.28
C ALA A 78 15.11 -18.61 11.89
N LYS A 79 13.90 -19.12 11.67
CA LYS A 79 13.14 -18.91 10.43
C LYS A 79 12.96 -17.44 10.08
N VAL A 80 12.65 -16.57 11.05
CA VAL A 80 12.47 -15.13 10.79
C VAL A 80 13.82 -14.46 10.51
N ARG A 81 14.87 -14.85 11.23
CA ARG A 81 16.23 -14.31 11.01
C ARG A 81 16.75 -14.65 9.61
N ASP A 82 16.51 -15.86 9.14
CA ASP A 82 16.93 -16.31 7.80
C ASP A 82 16.23 -15.53 6.67
N LEU A 83 15.09 -14.87 6.93
CA LEU A 83 14.38 -14.05 5.94
C LEU A 83 15.04 -12.69 5.69
N VAL A 84 16.00 -12.27 6.52
CA VAL A 84 16.71 -10.99 6.32
C VAL A 84 17.81 -11.11 5.27
N ALA A 85 18.42 -12.28 5.12
CA ALA A 85 19.53 -12.49 4.20
C ALA A 85 19.21 -12.13 2.72
N PRO A 86 18.02 -12.48 2.17
CA PRO A 86 17.65 -12.02 0.83
C PRO A 86 17.51 -10.49 0.71
N ILE A 87 17.04 -9.80 1.75
CA ILE A 87 16.89 -8.33 1.76
C ILE A 87 18.28 -7.69 1.61
N ARG A 88 19.24 -8.11 2.45
CA ARG A 88 20.64 -7.68 2.37
C ARG A 88 21.21 -7.88 0.96
N ARG A 89 21.06 -9.09 0.44
CA ARG A 89 21.57 -9.45 -0.89
C ARG A 89 21.00 -8.56 -1.99
N PHE A 90 19.71 -8.23 -1.97
CA PHE A 90 19.14 -7.37 -3.01
C PHE A 90 19.62 -5.92 -2.89
N LEU A 91 19.86 -5.40 -1.68
CA LEU A 91 20.49 -4.09 -1.49
C LEU A 91 21.93 -4.08 -2.02
N GLU A 92 22.73 -5.11 -1.75
CA GLU A 92 24.09 -5.26 -2.32
C GLU A 92 24.07 -5.32 -3.86
N GLN A 93 23.07 -6.01 -4.45
CA GLN A 93 22.90 -6.03 -5.91
C GLN A 93 22.46 -4.68 -6.48
N ILE A 94 21.69 -3.90 -5.73
CA ILE A 94 21.36 -2.52 -6.09
C ILE A 94 22.63 -1.67 -6.07
N GLU A 95 23.47 -1.78 -5.05
CA GLU A 95 24.77 -1.09 -4.96
C GLU A 95 25.67 -1.34 -6.17
N GLU A 96 25.79 -2.62 -6.56
CA GLU A 96 26.54 -3.03 -7.74
C GLU A 96 25.96 -2.39 -9.00
N TRP A 97 24.63 -2.42 -9.14
CA TRP A 97 23.94 -1.84 -10.28
C TRP A 97 24.10 -0.32 -10.34
N GLU A 98 23.93 0.38 -9.22
CA GLU A 98 24.07 1.83 -9.11
C GLU A 98 25.47 2.27 -9.51
N THR A 99 26.50 1.59 -8.98
CA THR A 99 27.90 1.86 -9.28
C THR A 99 28.23 1.71 -10.78
N GLU A 100 27.58 0.76 -11.45
CA GLU A 100 27.80 0.48 -12.86
C GLU A 100 27.00 1.42 -13.79
N ASN A 101 25.78 1.81 -13.42
CA ASN A 101 24.80 2.40 -14.35
C ASN A 101 24.52 3.89 -14.08
N PHE A 102 24.46 4.35 -12.83
CA PHE A 102 24.14 5.76 -12.51
C PHE A 102 25.22 6.76 -12.94
N LYS A 103 26.40 6.29 -13.34
CA LYS A 103 27.42 7.13 -13.98
C LYS A 103 26.99 7.65 -15.36
N THR A 104 26.03 6.99 -16.00
CA THR A 104 25.61 7.29 -17.37
C THR A 104 24.12 7.58 -17.51
N TRP A 105 23.34 7.33 -16.45
CA TRP A 105 21.92 7.68 -16.43
C TRP A 105 21.78 9.16 -16.14
N GLU A 106 20.74 9.77 -16.72
CA GLU A 106 20.20 11.07 -16.36
C GLU A 106 18.86 10.86 -15.63
N PHE A 107 18.35 11.91 -15.00
CA PHE A 107 17.05 11.88 -14.31
C PHE A 107 15.90 11.35 -15.20
N SER A 108 15.89 11.73 -16.48
CA SER A 108 14.88 11.26 -17.44
C SER A 108 14.93 9.76 -17.68
N ASP A 109 16.11 9.12 -17.61
CA ASP A 109 16.23 7.67 -17.80
C ASP A 109 15.53 6.91 -16.66
N LEU A 110 15.59 7.45 -15.43
CA LEU A 110 14.86 6.90 -14.29
C LEU A 110 13.34 7.01 -14.49
N GLN A 111 12.86 8.17 -14.95
CA GLN A 111 11.44 8.38 -15.25
C GLN A 111 10.93 7.48 -16.37
N ASP A 112 11.71 7.33 -17.44
CA ASP A 112 11.36 6.49 -18.58
C ASP A 112 11.35 5.01 -18.20
N GLU A 113 12.32 4.55 -17.41
CA GLU A 113 12.33 3.18 -16.92
C GLU A 113 11.19 2.93 -15.93
N HIS A 114 10.89 3.86 -15.03
CA HIS A 114 9.75 3.74 -14.11
C HIS A 114 8.45 3.59 -14.90
N ARG A 115 8.20 4.48 -15.86
CA ARG A 115 7.04 4.37 -16.78
C ARG A 115 7.05 3.03 -17.50
N ARG A 116 8.19 2.62 -18.07
CA ARG A 116 8.29 1.35 -18.79
C ARG A 116 7.87 0.19 -17.90
N VAL A 117 8.27 0.16 -16.63
CA VAL A 117 7.99 -0.96 -15.72
C VAL A 117 6.59 -0.86 -15.10
N PHE A 118 6.17 0.28 -14.59
CA PHE A 118 4.96 0.40 -13.75
C PHE A 118 3.75 1.08 -14.42
N SER A 119 3.90 1.71 -15.58
CA SER A 119 2.74 2.30 -16.29
C SER A 119 1.81 1.23 -16.84
N ASN A 120 0.55 1.59 -17.07
CA ASN A 120 -0.57 0.73 -17.43
C ASN A 120 -0.92 0.76 -18.94
N VAL A 121 0.03 1.07 -19.82
CA VAL A 121 -0.23 1.33 -21.25
C VAL A 121 -0.78 0.09 -21.97
N ILE A 122 -0.43 -1.11 -21.50
CA ILE A 122 -0.93 -2.39 -22.00
C ILE A 122 -1.66 -3.09 -20.86
N SER A 123 -2.75 -3.80 -21.17
CA SER A 123 -3.58 -4.54 -20.20
C SER A 123 -2.83 -5.64 -19.41
N LEU A 124 -1.55 -5.88 -19.64
CA LEU A 124 -0.72 -6.81 -18.88
C LEU A 124 0.27 -6.09 -17.94
N ASP A 125 0.32 -4.77 -18.02
CA ASP A 125 1.19 -3.97 -17.21
C ASP A 125 0.58 -3.86 -15.82
N ALA A 126 1.00 -4.72 -14.89
CA ALA A 126 0.56 -4.74 -13.50
C ALA A 126 0.83 -3.38 -12.84
N PRO A 127 -0.15 -2.48 -12.72
CA PRO A 127 0.08 -1.19 -12.12
C PRO A 127 0.08 -1.38 -10.60
N PRO A 128 0.79 -0.52 -9.86
CA PRO A 128 0.97 -0.64 -8.42
C PRO A 128 -0.28 -0.21 -7.61
N TYR A 129 -1.48 -0.73 -7.91
CA TYR A 129 -2.70 -0.44 -7.16
C TYR A 129 -3.37 -1.71 -6.63
N GLU A 130 -3.70 -1.77 -5.32
CA GLU A 130 -4.34 -2.95 -4.69
C GLU A 130 -5.63 -3.34 -5.40
N THR A 131 -6.47 -2.35 -5.74
CA THR A 131 -7.82 -2.65 -6.23
C THR A 131 -7.86 -3.38 -7.58
N LEU A 132 -6.73 -3.45 -8.29
CA LEU A 132 -6.59 -4.21 -9.54
C LEU A 132 -6.33 -5.72 -9.31
N PHE A 133 -6.14 -6.12 -8.05
CA PHE A 133 -5.89 -7.50 -7.65
C PHE A 133 -7.05 -8.02 -6.80
N GLY A 134 -7.75 -9.05 -7.29
CA GLY A 134 -8.78 -9.77 -6.54
C GLY A 134 -10.17 -9.13 -6.49
N ASN A 135 -10.34 -7.91 -7.02
CA ASN A 135 -11.65 -7.26 -7.06
C ASN A 135 -12.31 -7.44 -8.44
N GLU A 136 -13.34 -8.28 -8.51
CA GLU A 136 -14.05 -8.61 -9.76
C GLU A 136 -15.03 -7.51 -10.19
N HIS A 137 -15.54 -6.73 -9.23
CA HIS A 137 -16.57 -5.73 -9.46
C HIS A 137 -16.25 -4.39 -8.78
N VAL A 138 -16.75 -3.29 -9.36
CA VAL A 138 -16.56 -1.91 -8.86
C VAL A 138 -16.93 -1.74 -7.38
N PHE A 139 -17.94 -2.46 -6.90
CA PHE A 139 -18.34 -2.44 -5.49
C PHE A 139 -17.26 -2.98 -4.55
N GLN A 140 -16.52 -4.01 -4.98
CA GLN A 140 -15.41 -4.57 -4.20
C GLN A 140 -14.24 -3.58 -4.16
N GLN A 141 -13.94 -2.92 -5.29
CA GLN A 141 -12.94 -1.85 -5.33
C GLN A 141 -13.30 -0.69 -4.39
N SER A 142 -14.56 -0.24 -4.38
CA SER A 142 -15.02 0.80 -3.46
C SER A 142 -14.94 0.36 -1.99
N HIS A 143 -15.21 -0.91 -1.69
CA HIS A 143 -15.08 -1.45 -0.34
C HIS A 143 -13.61 -1.44 0.12
N THR A 144 -12.69 -1.99 -0.70
CA THR A 144 -11.25 -1.96 -0.40
C THR A 144 -10.73 -0.54 -0.21
N MET A 145 -11.11 0.38 -1.10
CA MET A 145 -10.77 1.80 -1.00
C MET A 145 -11.26 2.43 0.32
N GLY A 146 -12.49 2.12 0.73
CA GLY A 146 -13.06 2.60 1.98
C GLY A 146 -12.37 2.02 3.23
N ASP A 147 -11.94 0.76 3.16
CA ASP A 147 -11.20 0.09 4.25
C ASP A 147 -9.82 0.71 4.45
N ILE A 148 -9.03 0.87 3.37
CA ILE A 148 -7.72 1.53 3.41
C ILE A 148 -7.85 2.97 3.93
N ALA A 149 -8.82 3.74 3.43
CA ALA A 149 -9.08 5.09 3.92
C ALA A 149 -9.45 5.10 5.41
N GLY A 150 -10.16 4.07 5.87
CA GLY A 150 -10.47 3.84 7.29
C GLY A 150 -9.22 3.68 8.15
N TYR A 151 -8.23 2.91 7.70
CA TYR A 151 -6.93 2.79 8.37
C TYR A 151 -6.23 4.13 8.49
N TYR A 152 -6.11 4.88 7.38
CA TYR A 152 -5.40 6.17 7.39
C TYR A 152 -6.07 7.14 8.37
N LYS A 153 -7.40 7.26 8.28
CA LYS A 153 -8.18 8.12 9.16
C LYS A 153 -8.11 7.70 10.63
N ALA A 154 -8.07 6.40 10.94
CA ALA A 154 -7.94 5.92 12.31
C ALA A 154 -6.62 6.35 12.97
N PHE A 155 -5.58 6.60 12.17
CA PHE A 155 -4.30 7.12 12.63
C PHE A 155 -4.13 8.63 12.44
N GLY A 156 -5.17 9.32 11.96
CA GLY A 156 -5.17 10.76 11.74
C GLY A 156 -4.37 11.20 10.52
N LEU A 157 -4.23 10.32 9.53
CA LEU A 157 -3.50 10.60 8.30
C LEU A 157 -4.45 10.92 7.14
N GLU A 158 -3.99 11.81 6.28
CA GLU A 158 -4.62 12.21 5.02
C GLU A 158 -3.53 12.23 3.95
N LEU A 159 -3.88 11.93 2.69
CA LEU A 159 -2.92 12.08 1.59
C LEU A 159 -2.62 13.57 1.39
N ALA A 160 -1.35 13.90 1.23
CA ALA A 160 -0.96 15.27 0.89
C ALA A 160 -1.45 15.63 -0.51
N GLU A 161 -1.90 16.87 -0.71
CA GLU A 161 -2.43 17.35 -2.00
C GLU A 161 -1.40 17.27 -3.14
N VAL A 162 -0.10 17.30 -2.80
CA VAL A 162 1.02 17.19 -3.75
C VAL A 162 1.25 15.75 -4.25
N VAL A 163 0.68 14.76 -3.58
CA VAL A 163 0.77 13.35 -3.98
C VAL A 163 -0.36 13.06 -4.96
N HIS A 164 -0.02 12.96 -6.25
CA HIS A 164 -0.97 12.68 -7.32
C HIS A 164 -1.29 11.19 -7.47
N GLU A 165 -1.33 10.45 -6.37
CA GLU A 165 -1.59 9.01 -6.33
C GLU A 165 -2.88 8.66 -5.58
N ARG A 166 -3.40 7.46 -5.88
CA ARG A 166 -4.53 6.91 -5.15
C ARG A 166 -4.07 6.33 -3.81
N LEU A 167 -4.98 6.30 -2.85
CA LEU A 167 -4.71 5.74 -1.52
C LEU A 167 -4.39 4.23 -1.53
N ASP A 168 -4.75 3.49 -2.59
CA ASP A 168 -4.40 2.08 -2.76
C ASP A 168 -3.12 1.86 -3.59
N HIS A 169 -2.35 2.92 -3.83
CA HIS A 169 -1.07 2.83 -4.51
C HIS A 169 -0.01 2.21 -3.59
N LEU A 170 0.86 1.35 -4.12
CA LEU A 170 1.85 0.62 -3.34
C LEU A 170 2.73 1.53 -2.50
N SER A 171 3.20 2.64 -3.07
CA SER A 171 4.04 3.61 -2.34
C SER A 171 3.31 4.21 -1.14
N VAL A 172 2.01 4.49 -1.26
CA VAL A 172 1.19 5.08 -0.19
C VAL A 172 0.92 4.06 0.91
N GLU A 173 0.63 2.80 0.55
CA GLU A 173 0.49 1.72 1.52
C GLU A 173 1.80 1.43 2.28
N MET A 174 2.94 1.47 1.58
CA MET A 174 4.27 1.32 2.19
C MET A 174 4.58 2.50 3.13
N GLU A 175 4.25 3.73 2.76
CA GLU A 175 4.45 4.91 3.61
C GLU A 175 3.59 4.84 4.89
N PHE A 176 2.35 4.34 4.78
CA PHE A 176 1.52 4.09 5.94
C PHE A 176 2.15 3.08 6.90
N LEU A 177 2.73 1.99 6.39
CA LEU A 177 3.44 1.00 7.21
C LEU A 177 4.76 1.53 7.78
N HIS A 178 5.47 2.39 7.04
CA HIS A 178 6.59 3.16 7.57
C HIS A 178 6.16 3.95 8.82
N PHE A 179 5.05 4.67 8.72
CA PHE A 179 4.49 5.45 9.83
C PHE A 179 4.10 4.55 11.02
N LEU A 180 3.44 3.41 10.78
CA LEU A 180 3.06 2.50 11.86
C LEU A 180 4.28 1.93 12.58
N ALA A 181 5.30 1.46 11.84
CA ALA A 181 6.53 0.93 12.44
C ALA A 181 7.32 2.01 13.19
N TYR A 182 7.32 3.25 12.70
CA TYR A 182 7.87 4.38 13.44
C TYR A 182 7.09 4.63 14.74
N LYS A 183 5.76 4.57 14.68
CA LYS A 183 4.88 4.74 15.84
C LYS A 183 5.01 3.59 16.84
N GLU A 184 5.31 2.37 16.39
CA GLU A 184 5.65 1.23 17.25
C GLU A 184 6.91 1.54 18.07
N SER A 185 7.98 1.98 17.39
CA SER A 185 9.23 2.42 18.03
C SER A 185 8.99 3.53 19.05
N TYR A 186 8.23 4.56 18.65
CA TYR A 186 7.87 5.64 19.55
C TYR A 186 7.09 5.13 20.77
N ALA A 187 6.15 4.22 20.56
CA ALA A 187 5.29 3.74 21.61
C ALA A 187 5.99 2.88 22.66
N LEU A 188 6.96 2.07 22.22
CA LEU A 188 7.88 1.32 23.09
C LEU A 188 8.64 2.23 24.06
N CYS A 189 8.91 3.48 23.66
CA CYS A 189 9.63 4.45 24.49
C CYS A 189 8.70 5.34 25.33
N HIS A 190 7.51 5.70 24.82
CA HIS A 190 6.75 6.86 25.35
C HIS A 190 5.29 6.59 25.71
N ASP A 191 4.62 5.62 25.07
CA ASP A 191 3.15 5.56 25.07
C ASP A 191 2.56 4.35 25.82
N GLY A 192 3.40 3.43 26.29
CA GLY A 192 2.99 2.28 27.10
C GLY A 192 2.33 1.14 26.29
N GLU A 193 1.99 0.06 26.99
CA GLU A 193 1.57 -1.21 26.38
C GLU A 193 0.27 -1.13 25.57
N GLU A 194 -0.71 -0.35 26.03
CA GLU A 194 -2.02 -0.23 25.35
C GLU A 194 -1.88 0.37 23.95
N LYS A 195 -1.18 1.50 23.83
CA LYS A 195 -0.96 2.17 22.55
C LYS A 195 -0.03 1.36 21.64
N LEU A 196 0.98 0.71 22.21
CA LEU A 196 1.83 -0.23 21.46
C LEU A 196 0.99 -1.35 20.83
N GLN A 197 0.08 -1.96 21.61
CA GLN A 197 -0.79 -3.03 21.12
C GLN A 197 -1.70 -2.57 19.98
N ILE A 198 -2.25 -1.34 20.06
CA ILE A 198 -3.08 -0.76 18.98
C ILE A 198 -2.28 -0.64 17.68
N VAL A 199 -1.04 -0.16 17.74
CA VAL A 199 -0.17 0.01 16.56
C VAL A 199 0.19 -1.34 15.96
N VAL A 200 0.69 -2.28 16.78
CA VAL A 200 1.08 -3.62 16.33
C VAL A 200 -0.12 -4.38 15.74
N ASP A 201 -1.32 -4.23 16.31
CA ASP A 201 -2.53 -4.84 15.75
C ASP A 201 -2.93 -4.21 14.41
N ALA A 202 -2.73 -2.91 14.22
CA ALA A 202 -2.96 -2.26 12.94
C ALA A 202 -1.97 -2.74 11.87
N GLU A 203 -0.67 -2.84 12.20
CA GLU A 203 0.34 -3.39 11.28
C GLU A 203 -0.04 -4.81 10.84
N LYS A 204 -0.36 -5.69 11.80
CA LYS A 204 -0.75 -7.07 11.53
C LYS A 204 -1.96 -7.15 10.61
N LYS A 205 -3.00 -6.36 10.88
CA LYS A 205 -4.23 -6.39 10.07
C LYS A 205 -3.97 -5.82 8.68
N PHE A 206 -3.26 -4.70 8.57
CA PHE A 206 -2.97 -4.08 7.29
C PHE A 206 -2.09 -4.99 6.40
N VAL A 207 -1.02 -5.59 6.96
CA VAL A 207 -0.19 -6.55 6.23
C VAL A 207 -0.98 -7.80 5.83
N ARG A 208 -1.84 -8.32 6.71
CA ARG A 208 -2.62 -9.54 6.44
C ARG A 208 -3.73 -9.33 5.40
N ASP A 209 -4.45 -8.22 5.50
CA ASP A 209 -5.72 -8.00 4.80
C ASP A 209 -5.56 -7.14 3.54
N HIS A 210 -4.46 -6.38 3.42
CA HIS A 210 -4.12 -5.51 2.28
C HIS A 210 -2.78 -5.92 1.63
N ILE A 211 -1.70 -5.14 1.86
CA ILE A 211 -0.45 -5.18 1.11
C ILE A 211 0.14 -6.60 0.96
N GLY A 212 0.05 -7.45 1.99
CA GLY A 212 0.62 -8.80 1.96
C GLY A 212 -0.12 -9.78 1.04
N ARG A 213 -1.32 -9.44 0.57
CA ARG A 213 -2.13 -10.27 -0.34
C ARG A 213 -1.80 -10.05 -1.80
N TRP A 214 -1.52 -8.80 -2.18
CA TRP A 214 -1.43 -8.37 -3.58
C TRP A 214 -0.01 -7.96 -4.00
N ALA A 215 0.72 -7.24 -3.14
CA ALA A 215 2.02 -6.68 -3.49
C ALA A 215 3.07 -7.75 -3.87
N PRO A 216 3.11 -8.95 -3.27
CA PRO A 216 4.02 -10.00 -3.73
C PRO A 216 3.76 -10.45 -5.18
N LEU A 217 2.49 -10.56 -5.57
CA LEU A 217 2.11 -10.92 -6.94
C LEU A 217 2.41 -9.77 -7.92
N PHE A 218 2.08 -8.54 -7.54
CA PHE A 218 2.46 -7.35 -8.30
C PHE A 218 3.98 -7.33 -8.56
N ALA A 219 4.78 -7.51 -7.51
CA ALA A 219 6.23 -7.47 -7.61
C ALA A 219 6.78 -8.63 -8.49
N ASP A 220 6.16 -9.82 -8.46
CA ASP A 220 6.50 -10.90 -9.39
C ASP A 220 6.24 -10.51 -10.85
N MET A 221 5.09 -9.88 -11.13
CA MET A 221 4.73 -9.44 -12.48
C MET A 221 5.63 -8.29 -12.95
N ALA A 222 5.86 -7.28 -12.10
CA ALA A 222 6.69 -6.13 -12.39
C ALA A 222 8.17 -6.52 -12.56
N SER A 223 8.70 -7.43 -11.74
CA SER A 223 10.05 -8.00 -11.88
C SER A 223 10.23 -8.69 -13.23
N LYS A 224 9.27 -9.54 -13.65
CA LYS A 224 9.29 -10.19 -14.98
C LYS A 224 9.27 -9.19 -16.13
N LYS A 225 8.53 -8.08 -15.98
CA LYS A 225 8.45 -7.00 -16.99
C LYS A 225 9.71 -6.13 -17.03
N ALA A 226 10.29 -5.84 -15.87
CA ALA A 226 11.55 -5.12 -15.75
C ALA A 226 12.70 -5.93 -16.36
N GLN A 227 12.71 -7.25 -16.15
CA GLN A 227 13.71 -8.24 -16.60
C GLN A 227 15.10 -8.08 -15.97
N ARG A 228 15.55 -6.84 -15.77
CA ARG A 228 16.85 -6.46 -15.22
C ARG A 228 16.80 -5.03 -14.69
N GLY A 229 17.87 -4.61 -14.03
CA GLY A 229 18.06 -3.24 -13.57
C GLY A 229 17.40 -2.92 -12.23
N PHE A 230 17.47 -1.65 -11.84
CA PHE A 230 17.03 -1.16 -10.54
C PHE A 230 15.63 -1.62 -10.15
N PHE A 231 14.62 -1.38 -10.98
CA PHE A 231 13.24 -1.69 -10.62
C PHE A 231 12.95 -3.20 -10.55
N MET A 232 13.70 -4.04 -11.26
CA MET A 232 13.64 -5.49 -11.07
C MET A 232 14.13 -5.86 -9.67
N LEU A 233 15.30 -5.33 -9.28
CA LEU A 233 15.88 -5.56 -7.95
C LEU A 233 14.99 -5.00 -6.83
N LEU A 234 14.37 -3.83 -7.04
CA LEU A 234 13.41 -3.24 -6.12
C LEU A 234 12.17 -4.12 -5.92
N CYS A 235 11.64 -4.73 -6.99
CA CYS A 235 10.54 -5.69 -6.88
C CYS A 235 10.93 -6.93 -6.07
N GLU A 236 12.12 -7.48 -6.29
CA GLU A 236 12.60 -8.63 -5.53
C GLU A 236 12.90 -8.27 -4.05
N LEU A 237 13.42 -7.07 -3.80
CA LEU A 237 13.58 -6.51 -2.45
C LEU A 237 12.23 -6.39 -1.74
N CYS A 238 11.22 -5.84 -2.42
CA CYS A 238 9.85 -5.73 -1.90
C CYS A 238 9.29 -7.09 -1.50
N LYS A 239 9.41 -8.11 -2.35
CA LYS A 239 8.96 -9.49 -2.04
C LYS A 239 9.70 -10.08 -0.86
N ALA A 240 11.03 -9.93 -0.81
CA ALA A 240 11.84 -10.42 0.28
C ALA A 240 11.44 -9.76 1.61
N PHE A 241 11.24 -8.45 1.60
CA PHE A 241 10.85 -7.68 2.78
C PHE A 241 9.43 -8.02 3.24
N LEU A 242 8.43 -8.08 2.35
CA LEU A 242 7.07 -8.47 2.73
C LEU A 242 6.99 -9.89 3.29
N LYS A 243 7.82 -10.81 2.78
CA LYS A 243 7.94 -12.16 3.34
C LYS A 243 8.52 -12.13 4.75
N PHE A 244 9.55 -11.32 4.98
CA PHE A 244 10.09 -11.06 6.32
C PHE A 244 9.01 -10.48 7.24
N GLU A 245 8.30 -9.43 6.82
CA GLU A 245 7.25 -8.76 7.57
C GLU A 245 6.12 -9.71 7.99
N CYS A 246 5.63 -10.54 7.07
CA CYS A 246 4.63 -11.56 7.40
C CYS A 246 5.15 -12.55 8.45
N GLY A 247 6.42 -12.96 8.33
CA GLY A 247 7.07 -13.87 9.28
C GLY A 247 7.29 -13.24 10.65
N TYR A 248 7.71 -11.97 10.69
CA TYR A 248 7.97 -11.21 11.91
C TYR A 248 6.67 -10.90 12.67
N LEU A 249 5.67 -10.38 11.97
CA LEU A 249 4.35 -10.06 12.52
C LEU A 249 3.50 -11.32 12.83
N GLY A 250 3.92 -12.48 12.33
CA GLY A 250 3.21 -13.74 12.54
C GLY A 250 1.86 -13.80 11.83
N VAL A 251 1.75 -13.16 10.66
CA VAL A 251 0.53 -13.11 9.86
C VAL A 251 0.64 -14.00 8.63
N THR A 252 -0.51 -14.43 8.10
CA THR A 252 -0.59 -15.25 6.88
C THR A 252 -1.64 -14.63 5.97
N PRO A 253 -1.25 -13.70 5.07
CA PRO A 253 -2.15 -13.14 4.08
C PRO A 253 -2.70 -14.23 3.16
N GLN A 254 -3.91 -14.05 2.62
CA GLN A 254 -4.42 -14.88 1.53
C GLN A 254 -3.94 -14.31 0.19
N PRO A 255 -2.98 -14.98 -0.49
CA PRO A 255 -2.37 -14.42 -1.69
C PRO A 255 -3.35 -14.47 -2.87
N TYR A 256 -3.29 -13.45 -3.72
CA TYR A 256 -3.90 -13.48 -5.05
C TYR A 256 -3.06 -14.29 -6.03
N LYS A 257 -3.70 -14.72 -7.12
CA LYS A 257 -3.08 -15.41 -8.27
C LYS A 257 -3.12 -14.51 -9.50
N GLU A 258 -2.31 -14.82 -10.51
CA GLU A 258 -2.34 -14.08 -11.80
C GLU A 258 -3.74 -14.04 -12.43
N THR A 259 -4.60 -15.04 -12.19
CA THR A 259 -6.01 -15.04 -12.62
C THR A 259 -6.86 -13.94 -12.00
N ASP A 260 -6.42 -13.45 -10.85
CA ASP A 260 -7.14 -12.48 -10.02
C ASP A 260 -6.72 -11.04 -10.35
N TYR A 261 -5.64 -10.86 -11.13
CA TYR A 261 -5.28 -9.58 -11.70
C TYR A 261 -6.25 -9.21 -12.82
N LYS A 262 -6.87 -8.03 -12.72
CA LYS A 262 -7.77 -7.47 -13.73
C LYS A 262 -7.23 -6.11 -14.16
N PRO A 263 -6.68 -5.98 -15.37
CA PRO A 263 -6.33 -4.68 -15.89
C PRO A 263 -7.57 -3.80 -15.98
N ALA A 264 -7.37 -2.49 -15.91
CA ALA A 264 -8.40 -1.49 -16.13
C ALA A 264 -8.86 -1.45 -17.60
N THR A 265 -9.32 -2.56 -18.16
CA THR A 265 -10.24 -2.53 -19.30
C THR A 265 -11.61 -2.19 -18.75
N PHE A 266 -12.12 -1.01 -19.10
CA PHE A 266 -13.53 -0.69 -18.91
C PHE A 266 -14.36 -1.74 -19.67
N ILE A 267 -14.82 -2.76 -18.97
CA ILE A 267 -15.86 -3.66 -19.44
C ILE A 267 -17.09 -3.21 -18.66
N ALA A 268 -17.98 -2.49 -19.32
CA ALA A 268 -19.30 -2.21 -18.78
C ALA A 268 -19.88 -3.55 -18.28
N PRO A 269 -20.27 -3.68 -16.99
CA PRO A 269 -20.62 -4.97 -16.41
C PRO A 269 -21.76 -5.68 -17.14
N GLU A 270 -22.58 -4.95 -17.88
CA GLU A 270 -23.55 -5.45 -18.84
C GLU A 270 -23.54 -4.45 -20.00
N GLY A 271 -23.82 -4.87 -21.23
CA GLY A 271 -23.74 -4.04 -22.44
C GLY A 271 -24.72 -2.86 -22.52
N ALA A 272 -25.01 -2.17 -21.42
CA ALA A 272 -25.84 -1.00 -21.35
C ALA A 272 -25.00 0.20 -20.86
N VAL A 273 -24.90 1.20 -21.73
CA VAL A 273 -24.47 2.55 -21.37
C VAL A 273 -25.68 3.20 -20.71
N PHE A 274 -25.68 3.32 -19.38
CA PHE A 274 -26.67 4.15 -18.70
C PHE A 274 -26.12 5.56 -18.57
N GLU A 275 -26.60 6.47 -19.41
CA GLU A 275 -26.30 7.89 -19.28
C GLU A 275 -27.00 8.44 -18.04
N CYS A 276 -26.23 8.94 -17.07
CA CYS A 276 -26.77 9.68 -15.93
C CYS A 276 -27.05 11.12 -16.38
N GLY A 277 -28.31 11.43 -16.67
CA GLY A 277 -28.75 12.74 -17.19
C GLY A 277 -30.26 12.90 -17.35
N ALA A 278 -31.09 12.06 -16.73
CA ALA A 278 -32.55 12.10 -16.87
C ALA A 278 -33.21 13.39 -16.31
N GLN A 279 -32.42 14.32 -15.76
CA GLN A 279 -32.88 15.63 -15.33
C GLN A 279 -33.20 16.56 -16.52
N ASP A 280 -32.60 16.31 -17.70
CA ASP A 280 -32.84 17.11 -18.93
C ASP A 280 -33.94 16.53 -19.84
N LEU A 281 -34.47 15.34 -19.53
CA LEU A 281 -35.61 14.74 -20.22
C LEU A 281 -36.81 14.79 -19.28
N GLY A 282 -37.40 15.99 -19.19
CA GLY A 282 -38.42 16.38 -18.22
C GLY A 282 -39.34 15.25 -17.74
N ASN A 283 -39.16 14.85 -16.47
CA ASN A 283 -40.09 14.11 -15.62
C ASN A 283 -41.10 13.17 -16.32
N GLU A 284 -40.63 12.26 -17.18
CA GLU A 284 -41.49 11.24 -17.76
C GLU A 284 -41.32 9.91 -17.02
N LEU A 285 -41.84 9.89 -15.78
CA LEU A 285 -42.10 8.64 -15.04
C LEU A 285 -42.93 7.65 -15.89
N SER A 286 -43.68 8.16 -16.87
CA SER A 286 -44.41 7.43 -17.91
C SER A 286 -43.53 6.56 -18.80
N VAL A 287 -42.35 7.04 -19.21
CA VAL A 287 -41.45 6.31 -20.13
C VAL A 287 -40.80 5.13 -19.41
N LEU A 288 -40.36 5.35 -18.17
CA LEU A 288 -39.80 4.28 -17.34
C LEU A 288 -40.84 3.21 -16.97
N LEU A 289 -42.11 3.59 -16.79
CA LEU A 289 -43.21 2.65 -16.49
C LEU A 289 -43.59 1.77 -17.68
N ASP A 290 -43.43 2.26 -18.93
CA ASP A 290 -43.68 1.47 -20.14
C ASP A 290 -42.55 0.46 -20.39
N GLU A 291 -41.29 0.81 -20.12
CA GLU A 291 -40.14 -0.08 -20.33
C GLU A 291 -40.10 -1.27 -19.36
N VAL A 292 -40.55 -1.08 -18.12
CA VAL A 292 -40.58 -2.14 -17.10
C VAL A 292 -41.92 -2.88 -17.01
N GLY A 293 -42.88 -2.57 -17.90
CA GLY A 293 -44.22 -3.17 -17.88
C GLY A 293 -45.05 -2.83 -16.63
N GLY A 294 -44.73 -1.72 -15.95
CA GLY A 294 -45.36 -1.31 -14.70
C GLY A 294 -46.78 -0.76 -14.85
N ARG A 295 -47.18 -0.33 -16.06
CA ARG A 295 -48.53 0.19 -16.31
C ARG A 295 -49.64 -0.81 -16.02
N SER A 296 -49.43 -2.10 -16.32
CA SER A 296 -50.44 -3.14 -16.07
C SER A 296 -50.69 -3.40 -14.58
N GLN A 297 -49.79 -2.96 -13.69
CA GLN A 297 -49.97 -3.12 -12.25
C GLN A 297 -50.77 -1.98 -11.61
N MET A 298 -50.85 -0.80 -12.25
CA MET A 298 -51.62 0.34 -11.71
C MET A 298 -53.10 0.34 -12.13
N GLU A 299 -53.46 -0.26 -13.28
CA GLU A 299 -54.86 -0.29 -13.76
C GLU A 299 -55.74 -1.36 -13.09
N SER A 300 -55.18 -2.21 -12.22
CA SER A 300 -55.92 -3.28 -11.52
C SER A 300 -56.44 -2.88 -10.12
N GLY A 301 -56.38 -1.59 -9.77
CA GLY A 301 -56.57 -1.09 -8.41
C GLY A 301 -57.76 -0.17 -8.15
N GLU A 302 -58.74 -0.02 -9.05
CA GLU A 302 -59.95 0.78 -8.74
C GLU A 302 -61.14 -0.11 -8.31
N PRO A 303 -61.69 0.08 -7.10
CA PRO A 303 -62.82 -0.69 -6.62
C PRO A 303 -64.15 -0.17 -7.19
N GLU A 304 -65.05 -1.10 -7.53
CA GLU A 304 -66.46 -0.83 -7.80
C GLU A 304 -67.11 -0.07 -6.62
N GLY A 305 -67.72 1.07 -6.90
CA GLY A 305 -68.48 1.84 -5.92
C GLY A 305 -69.41 2.85 -6.59
N GLY A 306 -70.68 2.51 -6.70
CA GLY A 306 -71.70 3.30 -7.39
C GLY A 306 -72.22 4.52 -6.64
N GLY A 307 -73.13 5.24 -7.31
CA GLY A 307 -74.11 6.12 -6.64
C GLY A 307 -74.12 7.58 -7.09
N SER A 308 -74.97 7.84 -8.09
CA SER A 308 -75.89 9.00 -8.21
C SER A 308 -75.42 10.44 -7.92
N GLY A 309 -75.58 11.29 -8.93
CA GLY A 309 -76.25 12.59 -8.77
C GLY A 309 -75.51 13.80 -9.32
N GLN A 310 -75.92 14.29 -10.49
CA GLN A 310 -75.93 15.73 -10.74
C GLN A 310 -77.08 16.11 -11.68
N ALA A 311 -77.96 16.96 -11.14
CA ALA A 311 -79.02 17.64 -11.85
C ALA A 311 -78.43 18.74 -12.74
N GLY A 312 -78.99 18.89 -13.95
CA GLY A 312 -78.64 19.93 -14.89
C GLY A 312 -79.35 21.26 -14.62
N HIS A 313 -78.66 22.33 -15.00
CA HIS A 313 -79.14 23.61 -15.52
C HIS A 313 -77.90 24.23 -16.21
N ALA A 314 -77.90 24.64 -17.48
CA ALA A 314 -78.94 25.09 -18.39
C ALA A 314 -78.64 24.64 -19.84
#